data_AF-A0A3B0CKH5-F1
#
_entry.id   AF-A0A3B0CKH5-F1
#
_cell.length_a   1.000
_cell.length_b   1.000
_cell.length_c   1.000
_cell.angle_alpha   90.00
_cell.angle_beta   90.00
_cell.angle_gamma   90.00
#
_symmetry.space_group_name_H-M   'P 1'
#
loop_
_entity.id
_entity.type
_entity.pdbx_description
1 polymer ?
#
loop_
_entity_poly.entity_id
_entity_poly.type
_entity_poly.pdbx_seq_one_letter_code
_entity_poly.pdbx_strand_id
1 'polypeptide(L)' 'MHPAHRRMATLWTLSRNRRLTPEEQTELEQCMQVNAKLCWEMACLENASLLASMTRDTEWQHEICGQIDSFPWQAKKPDP' A
#
# COMPACT_ATOMS: atom_id res chain seq x y z
N MET A 1 -1.18 -4.03 7.34
CA MET A 1 0.10 -3.29 7.19
C MET A 1 1.02 -4.08 6.26
N HIS A 2 1.49 -3.48 5.15
CA HIS A 2 2.33 -4.17 4.16
C HIS A 2 3.77 -4.41 4.68
N PRO A 3 4.45 -5.53 4.35
CA PRO A 3 5.82 -5.81 4.77
C PRO A 3 6.82 -4.70 4.41
N ALA A 4 6.65 -4.06 3.25
CA ALA A 4 7.48 -2.92 2.84
C ALA A 4 7.38 -1.76 3.84
N HIS A 5 6.18 -1.45 4.38
CA HIS A 5 6.02 -0.36 5.35
C HIS A 5 6.74 -0.69 6.67
N ARG A 6 6.69 -1.95 7.09
CA ARG A 6 7.45 -2.40 8.27
C ARG A 6 8.95 -2.26 8.04
N ARG A 7 9.45 -2.66 6.85
CA ARG A 7 10.88 -2.55 6.53
C ARG A 7 11.34 -1.10 6.40
N MET A 8 10.54 -0.22 5.80
CA MET A 8 10.81 1.23 5.78
C MET A 8 10.94 1.80 7.19
N ALA A 9 10.04 1.45 8.11
CA ALA A 9 10.11 1.93 9.49
C ALA A 9 11.40 1.46 10.21
N THR A 10 11.82 0.22 9.96
CA THR A 10 13.09 -0.30 10.47
C THR A 10 14.29 0.46 9.90
N LEU A 11 14.36 0.64 8.58
CA LEU A 11 15.44 1.35 7.91
C LEU A 11 15.50 2.82 8.33
N TRP A 12 14.34 3.46 8.49
CA TRP A 12 14.24 4.81 9.06
C TRP A 12 14.82 4.85 10.47
N THR A 13 14.46 3.91 11.33
CA THR A 13 14.98 3.86 12.70
C THR A 13 16.50 3.64 12.73
N LEU A 14 17.03 2.78 11.85
CA LEU A 14 18.48 2.58 11.70
C LEU A 14 19.19 3.85 11.21
N SER A 15 18.61 4.57 10.25
CA SER A 15 19.18 5.80 9.70
C SER A 15 19.28 6.93 10.72
N ARG A 16 18.45 6.89 11.78
CA ARG A 16 18.54 7.82 12.91
C ARG A 16 19.76 7.58 13.81
N ASN A 17 20.26 6.35 13.86
CA ASN A 17 21.35 5.95 14.75
C ASN A 17 22.71 5.90 14.03
N ARG A 18 22.71 5.56 12.74
CA ARG A 18 23.92 5.52 11.90
C ARG A 18 23.56 5.76 10.44
N ARG A 19 24.56 6.00 9.60
CA ARG A 19 24.36 5.96 8.15
C ARG A 19 23.95 4.55 7.73
N LEU A 20 23.03 4.47 6.76
CA LEU A 20 22.66 3.21 6.12
C LEU A 20 23.81 2.68 5.29
N THR A 21 23.96 1.35 5.24
CA THR A 21 24.87 0.73 4.29
C THR A 21 24.32 0.86 2.86
N PRO A 22 25.14 0.70 1.81
CA PRO A 22 24.66 0.72 0.43
C PRO A 22 23.53 -0.29 0.17
N GLU A 23 23.58 -1.46 0.80
CA GLU A 23 22.56 -2.51 0.69
C GLU A 23 21.25 -2.07 1.35
N GLU A 24 21.32 -1.47 2.55
CA GLU A 24 20.15 -0.94 3.25
C GLU A 24 19.52 0.25 2.53
N GLN A 25 20.33 1.09 1.88
CA GLN A 25 19.85 2.18 1.04
C GLN A 25 19.12 1.63 -0.18
N THR A 26 19.67 0.61 -0.83
CA THR A 26 19.01 -0.10 -1.95
C THR A 26 17.68 -0.72 -1.49
N GLU A 27 17.65 -1.37 -0.34
CA GLU A 27 16.41 -1.92 0.22
C GLU A 27 15.38 -0.82 0.55
N LEU A 28 15.82 0.34 1.03
CA LEU A 28 14.94 1.48 1.29
C LEU A 28 14.28 1.97 0.00
N GLU A 29 15.05 2.09 -1.09
CA GLU A 29 14.53 2.47 -2.41
C GLU A 29 13.52 1.47 -2.95
N GLN A 30 13.79 0.18 -2.82
CA GLN A 30 12.84 -0.88 -3.18
C GLN A 30 11.55 -0.78 -2.36
N CYS A 31 11.66 -0.58 -1.05
CA CYS A 31 10.49 -0.41 -0.19
C CYS A 31 9.69 0.85 -0.54
N MET A 32 10.37 1.94 -0.91
CA MET A 32 9.74 3.18 -1.35
C MET A 32 9.01 3.01 -2.69
N GLN A 33 9.56 2.27 -3.64
CA GLN A 33 8.88 1.93 -4.89
C GLN A 33 7.58 1.17 -4.64
N VAL A 34 7.61 0.18 -3.75
CA VAL A 34 6.41 -0.57 -3.35
C VAL A 34 5.40 0.36 -2.66
N ASN A 35 5.85 1.22 -1.74
CA ASN A 35 4.99 2.19 -1.07
C ASN A 35 4.31 3.13 -2.09
N ALA A 36 5.06 3.68 -3.03
CA ALA A 36 4.53 4.56 -4.07
C ALA A 36 3.43 3.87 -4.89
N LYS A 37 3.67 2.62 -5.29
CA LYS A 37 2.67 1.79 -5.98
C LYS A 37 1.40 1.60 -5.13
N LEU A 38 1.56 1.24 -3.86
CA LEU A 38 0.41 1.01 -2.97
C LEU A 38 -0.40 2.30 -2.74
N CYS A 39 0.27 3.43 -2.52
CA CYS A 39 -0.39 4.73 -2.38
C CYS A 39 -1.15 5.11 -3.64
N TRP A 40 -0.58 4.87 -4.82
CA TRP A 40 -1.24 5.11 -6.10
C TRP A 40 -2.50 4.25 -6.28
N GLU A 41 -2.39 2.94 -6.04
CA GLU A 41 -3.53 2.01 -6.14
C GLU A 41 -4.66 2.38 -5.18
N MET A 42 -4.33 2.71 -3.93
CA MET A 42 -5.32 3.19 -2.95
C MET A 42 -6.01 4.47 -3.43
N ALA A 43 -5.25 5.46 -3.92
CA ALA A 43 -5.82 6.72 -4.41
C ALA A 43 -6.76 6.49 -5.62
N CYS A 44 -6.42 5.55 -6.51
CA CYS A 44 -7.31 5.16 -7.60
C CYS A 44 -8.65 4.59 -7.07
N LEU A 45 -8.62 3.72 -6.07
CA LEU A 45 -9.83 3.16 -5.46
C LEU A 45 -10.66 4.23 -4.74
N GLU A 46 -10.03 5.12 -3.97
CA GLU A 46 -10.73 6.23 -3.29
C GLU A 46 -11.42 7.15 -4.30
N ASN A 47 -10.73 7.49 -5.39
CA ASN A 47 -11.31 8.30 -6.47
C ASN A 47 -12.47 7.58 -7.17
N ALA A 48 -12.35 6.27 -7.41
CA ALA A 48 -13.43 5.47 -8.00
C ALA A 48 -14.66 5.41 -7.07
N SER A 49 -14.45 5.21 -5.77
CA SER A 49 -15.52 5.23 -4.77
C SER A 49 -16.24 6.59 -4.73
N LEU A 50 -15.48 7.69 -4.80
CA LEU A 50 -16.04 9.03 -4.88
C LEU A 50 -16.85 9.24 -6.16
N LEU A 51 -16.35 8.80 -7.31
CA LEU A 51 -17.07 8.90 -8.59
C LEU A 51 -18.38 8.11 -8.56
N ALA A 52 -18.37 6.87 -8.05
CA ALA A 52 -19.56 6.05 -7.88
C ALA A 52 -20.62 6.73 -6.99
N SER A 53 -20.17 7.33 -5.88
CA SER A 53 -21.02 8.12 -4.98
C SER A 53 -21.65 9.33 -5.70
N MET A 54 -20.85 10.08 -6.48
CA MET A 54 -21.32 11.24 -7.23
C MET A 54 -22.34 10.87 -8.31
N THR A 55 -22.22 9.69 -8.92
CA THR A 55 -23.18 9.17 -9.91
C THR A 55 -24.35 8.41 -9.29
N ARG A 56 -24.41 8.31 -7.96
CA ARG A 56 -25.41 7.52 -7.19
C ARG A 56 -25.42 6.04 -7.56
N ASP A 57 -24.29 5.51 -8.02
CA ASP A 57 -24.12 4.09 -8.28
C ASP A 57 -23.67 3.40 -6.99
N THR A 58 -24.65 3.05 -6.16
CA THR A 58 -24.40 2.48 -4.83
C THR A 58 -23.85 1.07 -4.87
N GLU A 59 -24.16 0.30 -5.92
CA GLU A 59 -23.66 -1.07 -6.08
C GLU A 59 -22.16 -1.03 -6.39
N TRP A 60 -21.77 -0.21 -7.38
CA TRP A 60 -20.36 -0.01 -7.69
C TRP A 60 -19.59 0.60 -6.51
N GLN A 61 -20.18 1.55 -5.79
CA GLN A 61 -19.57 2.13 -4.60
C GLN A 61 -19.26 1.06 -3.53
N HIS A 62 -20.22 0.17 -3.22
CA HIS A 62 -20.02 -0.91 -2.26
C HIS A 62 -18.94 -1.90 -2.72
N GLU A 63 -18.88 -2.22 -4.01
CA GLU A 63 -17.80 -3.06 -4.55
C GLU A 63 -16.42 -2.45 -4.28
N ILE A 64 -16.23 -1.17 -4.64
CA ILE A 64 -14.96 -0.47 -4.43
C ILE A 64 -14.61 -0.37 -2.94
N CYS A 65 -15.59 -0.09 -2.07
CA CYS A 65 -15.36 -0.10 -0.63
C CYS A 65 -14.86 -1.47 -0.13
N GLY A 66 -15.42 -2.58 -0.65
CA GLY A 66 -14.92 -3.92 -0.33
C GLY A 66 -13.49 -4.17 -0.79
N GLN A 67 -13.09 -3.61 -1.94
CA GLN A 67 -11.70 -3.66 -2.42
C GLN A 67 -10.77 -2.85 -1.51
N ILE A 68 -11.19 -1.65 -1.09
CA ILE A 68 -10.45 -0.80 -0.13
C ILE A 68 -10.25 -1.51 1.21
N ASP A 69 -11.30 -2.12 1.76
CA ASP A 69 -11.23 -2.85 3.04
C ASP A 69 -10.27 -4.05 2.97
N SER A 70 -10.14 -4.65 1.79
CA SER A 70 -9.23 -5.77 1.52
C SER A 70 -7.82 -5.34 1.14
N PHE A 71 -7.57 -4.02 1.01
CA PHE A 71 -6.30 -3.47 0.56
C PHE A 71 -5.28 -3.35 1.72
N PRO A 72 -3.98 -3.59 1.46
CA PRO A 72 -3.38 -4.12 0.24
C PRO A 72 -3.61 -5.62 0.10
N TRP A 73 -3.83 -6.08 -1.14
CA TRP A 73 -4.08 -7.47 -1.46
C TRP A 73 -3.00 -8.38 -0.86
N GLN A 74 -3.36 -9.13 0.18
CA GLN A 74 -2.55 -10.25 0.61
C GLN A 74 -2.92 -11.42 -0.30
N ALA A 75 -1.96 -11.95 -1.06
CA ALA A 75 -2.18 -13.20 -1.79
C ALA A 75 -2.79 -14.20 -0.81
N LYS A 76 -4.00 -14.71 -1.13
CA LYS A 76 -4.60 -15.80 -0.35
C LYS A 76 -3.54 -16.89 -0.23
N LYS A 77 -3.25 -17.33 1.00
CA LYS A 77 -2.51 -18.59 1.16
C LYS A 77 -3.24 -19.63 0.32
N PRO A 78 -2.53 -20.44 -0.49
CA PRO A 78 -3.20 -21.53 -1.19
C PRO A 78 -3.98 -22.36 -0.18
N ASP A 79 -5.21 -22.74 -0.55
CA ASP A 79 -6.03 -23.61 0.28
C ASP A 79 -5.23 -24.89 0.60
N PRO A 80 -5.33 -25.40 1.85
CA PRO A 80 -4.54 -26.54 2.32
C PRO A 80 -4.79 -27.83 1.52
#